data_AF-A0AAD6T086-F1
#
_entry.id   AF-A0AAD6T086-F1
#
_cell.length_a   1.000
_cell.length_b   1.000
_cell.length_c   1.000
_cell.angle_alpha   90.00
_cell.angle_beta   90.00
_cell.angle_gamma   90.00
#
_symmetry.space_group_name_H-M   'P 1'
#
loop_
_entity.id
_entity.type
_entity.pdbx_description
1 polymer ?
#
loop_
_entity_poly.entity_id
_entity_poly.type
_entity_poly.pdbx_seq_one_letter_code
_entity_poly.pdbx_strand_id
1 'polypeptide(L)'
;MNSTLRDVPPIILLNLDHESFIFNEKLSFICEGVMVSLKLRGIIYAGQSYFTCRFIERTGKMWFHDGITTGRRCLPEININRVEDKLSLHRCGEKRAVAVIYARDD
;
A
#
# COMPACT_ATOMS: atom_id res chain seq x y z
N MET A 1 -26.57 7.19 -4.87
CA MET A 1 -26.46 7.27 -3.40
C MET A 1 -25.16 7.99 -3.11
N ASN A 2 -25.19 9.11 -2.38
CA ASN A 2 -23.98 9.86 -2.06
C ASN A 2 -23.58 9.52 -0.62
N SER A 3 -22.31 9.15 -0.43
CA SER A 3 -21.74 8.88 0.88
C SER A 3 -20.65 9.92 1.15
N THR A 4 -20.56 10.39 2.41
CA THR A 4 -19.57 11.39 2.82
C THR A 4 -18.75 10.83 3.98
N LEU A 5 -17.44 11.02 3.91
CA LEU A 5 -16.52 10.71 5.00
C LEU A 5 -16.46 11.91 5.96
N ARG A 6 -16.93 11.74 7.20
CA ARG A 6 -16.94 12.81 8.22
C ARG A 6 -15.76 12.71 9.18
N ASP A 7 -15.38 11.49 9.51
CA ASP A 7 -14.22 11.18 10.33
C ASP A 7 -13.19 10.44 9.50
N VAL A 8 -11.92 10.78 9.69
CA VAL A 8 -10.82 10.14 8.99
C VAL A 8 -10.48 8.82 9.69
N PRO A 9 -10.62 7.67 9.00
CA PRO A 9 -10.24 6.39 9.56
C PRO A 9 -8.73 6.33 9.83
N PRO A 10 -8.28 5.68 10.91
CA PRO A 10 -6.85 5.46 11.15
C PRO A 10 -6.16 4.67 10.03
N ILE A 11 -6.92 3.81 9.36
CA ILE A 11 -6.47 2.95 8.25
C ILE A 11 -7.50 3.01 7.13
N ILE A 12 -7.03 3.18 5.89
CA ILE A 12 -7.83 3.10 4.66
C ILE A 12 -7.25 2.01 3.79
N LEU A 13 -8.10 1.07 3.36
CA LEU A 13 -7.78 0.10 2.32
C LEU A 13 -8.47 0.54 1.02
N LEU A 14 -7.70 0.68 -0.06
CA LEU A 14 -8.21 0.95 -1.40
C LEU A 14 -8.01 -0.28 -2.27
N ASN A 15 -9.10 -0.79 -2.84
CA ASN A 15 -9.04 -1.82 -3.88
C ASN A 15 -8.67 -1.18 -5.22
N LEU A 16 -7.77 -1.84 -5.96
CA LEU A 16 -7.27 -1.44 -7.26
C LEU A 16 -7.95 -2.29 -8.33
N ASP A 17 -9.23 -1.98 -8.58
CA ASP A 17 -10.10 -2.77 -9.46
C ASP A 17 -9.74 -2.62 -10.95
N HIS A 18 -8.91 -1.63 -11.32
CA HIS A 18 -8.50 -1.37 -12.69
C HIS A 18 -6.98 -1.25 -12.83
N GLU A 19 -6.42 -1.77 -13.93
CA GLU A 19 -4.97 -1.84 -14.16
C GLU A 19 -4.30 -0.47 -14.31
N SER A 20 -5.07 0.55 -14.66
CA SER A 20 -4.57 1.92 -14.81
C SER A 20 -4.50 2.72 -13.51
N PHE A 21 -4.90 2.14 -12.37
CA PHE A 21 -4.87 2.87 -11.12
C PHE A 21 -3.43 2.98 -10.60
N ILE A 22 -2.90 4.19 -10.60
CA ILE A 22 -1.58 4.51 -10.05
C ILE A 22 -1.74 5.01 -8.63
N PHE A 23 -1.03 4.39 -7.69
CA PHE A 23 -1.00 4.81 -6.30
C PHE A 23 0.37 5.40 -5.93
N ASN A 24 0.35 6.29 -4.94
CA ASN A 24 1.54 6.99 -4.46
C ASN A 24 1.82 6.63 -3.00
N GLU A 25 2.98 7.03 -2.49
CA GLU A 25 3.39 6.81 -1.09
C GLU A 25 2.54 7.59 -0.07
N LYS A 26 1.73 8.55 -0.56
CA LYS A 26 0.86 9.40 0.24
C LYS A 26 -0.52 9.51 -0.40
N LEU A 27 -1.56 9.29 0.39
CA LEU A 27 -2.95 9.55 0.05
C LEU A 27 -3.38 10.85 0.73
N SER A 28 -3.79 11.86 -0.05
CA SER A 28 -4.24 13.15 0.47
C SER A 28 -5.66 13.45 0.03
N PHE A 29 -6.48 13.95 0.95
CA PHE A 29 -7.87 14.34 0.67
C PHE A 29 -8.34 15.40 1.69
N ILE A 30 -9.44 16.08 1.38
CA ILE A 30 -10.08 17.02 2.30
C ILE A 30 -11.18 16.29 3.05
N CYS A 31 -11.19 16.39 4.38
CA CYS A 31 -12.25 15.88 5.25
C CYS A 31 -12.72 17.03 6.13
N GLU A 32 -14.00 17.41 6.04
CA GLU A 32 -14.58 18.51 6.84
C GLU A 32 -13.73 19.81 6.79
N GLY A 33 -13.22 20.16 5.60
CA GLY A 33 -12.39 21.36 5.38
C GLY A 33 -10.93 21.22 5.80
N VAL A 34 -10.51 20.09 6.38
CA VAL A 34 -9.13 19.84 6.81
C VAL A 34 -8.39 18.99 5.78
N MET A 35 -7.17 19.39 5.43
CA MET A 35 -6.27 18.57 4.60
C MET A 35 -5.76 17.38 5.42
N VAL A 36 -6.09 16.18 4.96
CA VAL A 36 -5.68 14.91 5.56
C VAL A 36 -4.62 14.27 4.68
N SER A 37 -3.62 13.66 5.31
CA SER A 37 -2.53 12.97 4.64
C SER A 37 -2.23 11.65 5.34
N LEU A 38 -2.38 10.54 4.61
CA LEU A 38 -2.02 9.19 5.06
C LEU A 38 -0.82 8.67 4.29
N LYS A 39 -0.03 7.78 4.91
CA LYS A 39 1.14 7.15 4.30
C LYS A 39 0.83 5.73 3.87
N LEU A 40 1.43 5.30 2.77
CA LEU A 40 1.36 3.92 2.30
C LEU A 40 2.04 3.00 3.33
N ARG A 41 1.29 2.00 3.80
CA ARG A 41 1.71 1.01 4.82
C ARG A 41 1.67 -0.42 4.34
N GLY A 42 0.91 -0.70 3.29
CA GLY A 42 0.82 -2.05 2.74
C GLY A 42 0.47 -2.04 1.27
N ILE A 43 1.00 -3.02 0.56
CA ILE A 43 0.64 -3.32 -0.83
C ILE A 43 0.34 -4.81 -0.90
N ILE A 44 -0.82 -5.16 -1.43
CA ILE A 44 -1.24 -6.54 -1.67
C ILE A 44 -1.17 -6.77 -3.17
N TYR A 45 -0.45 -7.81 -3.56
CA TYR A 45 -0.26 -8.21 -4.95
C TYR A 45 -1.00 -9.51 -5.23
N ALA A 46 -1.65 -9.57 -6.39
CA ALA A 46 -2.29 -10.77 -6.90
C ALA A 46 -1.88 -11.05 -8.35
N GLY A 47 -2.06 -12.30 -8.75
CA GLY A 47 -1.65 -12.83 -10.02
C GLY A 47 -1.17 -14.27 -9.82
N GLN A 48 -1.48 -15.17 -10.74
CA GLN A 48 -1.28 -16.61 -10.54
C GLN A 48 -2.09 -17.13 -9.32
N SER A 49 -1.56 -18.08 -8.55
CA SER A 49 -2.34 -18.89 -7.60
C SER A 49 -2.42 -18.38 -6.15
N TYR A 50 -1.70 -17.31 -5.77
CA TYR A 50 -1.66 -16.82 -4.37
C TYR A 50 -1.28 -15.34 -4.26
N PHE A 51 -1.66 -14.69 -3.16
CA PHE A 51 -1.29 -13.29 -2.88
C PHE A 51 0.12 -13.18 -2.29
N THR A 52 0.78 -12.07 -2.58
CA THR A 52 2.00 -11.65 -1.88
C THR A 52 1.82 -10.23 -1.38
N CYS A 53 2.64 -9.77 -0.45
CA CYS A 53 2.50 -8.42 0.07
C CYS A 53 3.84 -7.76 0.40
N ARG A 54 3.78 -6.44 0.48
CA ARG A 54 4.78 -5.60 1.12
C ARG A 54 4.14 -4.84 2.27
N PHE A 55 4.86 -4.71 3.36
CA PHE A 55 4.52 -3.85 4.50
C PHE A 55 5.60 -2.79 4.67
N ILE A 56 5.21 -1.57 5.03
CA ILE A 56 6.10 -0.41 5.15
C ILE A 56 5.98 0.20 6.56
N GLU A 57 7.05 0.09 7.33
CA GLU A 57 7.17 0.67 8.67
C GLU A 57 7.14 2.20 8.67
N ARG A 58 6.86 2.82 9.83
CA ARG A 58 6.96 4.28 10.02
C ARG A 58 8.29 4.87 9.57
N THR A 59 9.39 4.11 9.70
CA THR A 59 10.74 4.48 9.28
C THR A 59 10.97 4.40 7.75
N GLY A 60 10.00 3.89 7.00
CA GLY A 60 10.12 3.60 5.56
C GLY A 60 10.78 2.25 5.26
N LYS A 61 11.18 1.47 6.27
CA LYS A 61 11.65 0.09 6.05
C LYS A 61 10.53 -0.75 5.44
N MET A 62 10.84 -1.39 4.32
CA MET A 62 9.91 -2.22 3.58
C MET A 62 10.22 -3.69 3.84
N TRP A 63 9.18 -4.49 3.92
CA TRP A 63 9.25 -5.92 4.21
C TRP A 63 8.36 -6.69 3.24
N PHE A 64 8.89 -7.75 2.66
CA PHE A 64 8.20 -8.63 1.74
C PHE A 64 7.71 -9.92 2.42
N HIS A 65 6.54 -10.41 2.02
CA HIS A 65 5.99 -11.70 2.45
C HIS A 65 5.18 -12.37 1.33
N ASP A 66 5.39 -13.66 1.13
CA ASP A 66 4.72 -14.47 0.09
C ASP A 66 4.00 -15.72 0.64
N GLY A 67 4.09 -15.98 1.94
CA GLY A 67 3.48 -17.13 2.62
C GLY A 67 4.14 -18.48 2.32
N ILE A 68 4.61 -18.70 1.09
CA ILE A 68 5.18 -19.96 0.62
C ILE A 68 6.68 -20.03 0.95
N THR A 69 7.49 -19.15 0.36
CA THR A 69 8.95 -19.15 0.52
C THR A 69 9.37 -18.52 1.85
N THR A 70 8.64 -17.47 2.24
CA THR A 70 8.87 -16.67 3.45
C THR A 70 8.42 -17.38 4.73
N GLY A 71 7.44 -18.29 4.62
CA GLY A 71 6.92 -19.06 5.74
C GLY A 71 6.36 -18.15 6.85
N ARG A 72 7.04 -18.12 8.00
CA ARG A 72 6.64 -17.29 9.17
C ARG A 72 7.41 -15.96 9.28
N ARG A 73 8.27 -15.63 8.32
CA ARG A 73 9.19 -14.48 8.41
C ARG A 73 8.93 -13.49 7.29
N CYS A 74 8.96 -12.20 7.58
CA CYS A 74 9.05 -11.20 6.53
C CYS A 74 10.52 -11.00 6.13
N LEU A 75 10.77 -10.81 4.83
CA LEU A 75 12.11 -10.52 4.32
C LEU A 75 12.32 -9.01 4.20
N PRO A 76 13.42 -8.45 4.71
CA PRO A 76 13.70 -7.03 4.58
C PRO A 76 14.00 -6.67 3.11
N GLU A 77 13.42 -5.59 2.63
CA GLU A 77 13.69 -4.97 1.34
C GLU A 77 14.31 -3.58 1.53
N ILE A 78 14.62 -2.91 0.41
CA ILE A 78 15.11 -1.53 0.41
C ILE A 78 14.09 -0.57 1.08
N ASN A 79 14.58 0.47 1.74
CA ASN A 79 13.72 1.53 2.27
C ASN A 79 12.91 2.17 1.12
N ILE A 80 11.62 2.37 1.32
CA ILE A 80 10.72 2.88 0.28
C ILE A 80 11.21 4.21 -0.30
N ASN A 81 11.79 5.08 0.52
CA ASN A 81 12.32 6.39 0.09
C ASN A 81 13.52 6.28 -0.85
N ARG A 82 14.16 5.10 -0.91
CA ARG A 82 15.29 4.81 -1.81
C ARG A 82 14.89 4.06 -3.07
N VAL A 83 13.60 3.76 -3.24
CA VAL A 83 13.06 3.24 -4.50
C VAL A 83 13.05 4.38 -5.51
N GLU A 84 13.91 4.29 -6.53
CA GLU A 84 14.05 5.30 -7.59
C GLU A 84 12.81 5.34 -8.49
N ASP A 85 12.39 4.19 -9.01
CA ASP A 85 11.17 4.06 -9.78
C ASP A 85 9.99 3.63 -8.89
N LYS A 86 9.12 4.59 -8.53
CA LYS A 86 7.91 4.30 -7.73
C LYS A 86 6.90 3.43 -8.47
N LEU A 87 6.92 3.41 -9.81
CA LEU A 87 6.03 2.54 -10.58
C LEU A 87 6.37 1.06 -10.36
N SER A 88 7.62 0.73 -10.05
CA SER A 88 8.02 -0.64 -9.65
C SER A 88 7.21 -1.19 -8.47
N LEU A 89 6.68 -0.34 -7.58
CA LEU A 89 5.84 -0.76 -6.46
C LEU A 89 4.48 -1.33 -6.89
N HIS A 90 4.05 -1.10 -8.13
CA HIS A 90 2.78 -1.61 -8.66
C HIS A 90 2.87 -3.09 -9.05
N ARG A 91 4.08 -3.65 -9.08
CA ARG A 91 4.32 -5.06 -9.40
C ARG A 91 5.24 -5.74 -8.38
N CYS A 92 5.10 -7.05 -8.32
CA CYS A 92 5.99 -7.95 -7.58
C CYS A 92 6.21 -9.18 -8.45
N GLY A 93 7.25 -9.14 -9.28
CA GLY A 93 7.40 -10.08 -10.40
C GLY A 93 6.18 -9.98 -11.33
N GLU A 94 5.57 -11.13 -11.63
CA GLU A 94 4.37 -11.24 -12.47
C GLU A 94 3.06 -10.82 -11.78
N LYS A 95 3.10 -10.51 -10.47
CA LYS A 95 1.91 -10.13 -9.69
C LYS A 95 1.70 -8.62 -9.73
N ARG A 96 0.46 -8.19 -9.90
CA ARG A 96 0.05 -6.77 -9.87
C ARG A 96 -0.48 -6.39 -8.50
N ALA A 97 -0.30 -5.14 -8.09
CA ALA A 97 -0.98 -4.61 -6.93
C ALA A 97 -2.50 -4.64 -7.17
N VAL A 98 -3.24 -5.15 -6.17
CA VAL A 98 -4.71 -5.24 -6.19
C VAL A 98 -5.36 -4.50 -5.03
N ALA A 99 -4.60 -4.20 -3.99
CA ALA A 99 -5.05 -3.34 -2.91
C ALA A 99 -3.85 -2.65 -2.25
N VAL A 100 -4.10 -1.46 -1.72
CA VAL A 100 -3.12 -0.69 -0.95
C VAL A 100 -3.72 -0.25 0.37
N ILE A 101 -2.88 -0.22 1.39
CA ILE A 101 -3.25 0.15 2.75
C ILE A 101 -2.53 1.45 3.07
N TYR A 102 -3.30 2.48 3.42
CA TYR A 102 -2.81 3.74 3.94
C TYR A 102 -3.14 3.84 5.43
N ALA A 103 -2.24 4.40 6.22
CA ALA A 103 -2.50 4.70 7.62
C ALA A 103 -1.94 6.07 8.02
N ARG A 104 -2.44 6.60 9.13
CA ARG A 104 -1.89 7.81 9.74
C ARG A 104 -0.50 7.55 10.35
N ASP A 105 0.25 8.62 10.55
CA ASP A 105 1.60 8.58 11.14
C ASP A 105 1.61 8.82 12.67
N ASP A 106 0.48 9.25 13.25
CA ASP A 106 0.31 9.53 14.67
C ASP A 106 0.26 8.25 15.52
#